data_AF-A0A846NGZ9-F1
#
_entry.id   AF-A0A846NGZ9-F1
#
_cell.length_a   1.000
_cell.length_b   1.000
_cell.length_c   1.000
_cell.angle_alpha   90.00
_cell.angle_beta   90.00
_cell.angle_gamma   90.00
#
_symmetry.space_group_name_H-M   'P 1'
#
loop_
_entity.id
_entity.type
_entity.pdbx_description
1 polymer ?
#
loop_
_entity_poly.entity_id
_entity_poly.type
_entity_poly.pdbx_seq_one_letter_code
_entity_poly.pdbx_strand_id
1 'polypeptide(L)'
;MEQEVLDKYIKAGKIAAQVLEYGCGLVKKDVLVLEIAENIDKKILELKARPAFPVNISINDMAAHWHPALNDKATIKEGDYVKIDVGVHVDGYIGDTAKTVRIAGKDDLVICSEKMLENAIKIIKTGTTVGEIGETIENTAKEFGFNPIRNLTGHSLGKYDVHAGLTIPNIKNDSKYQLREDEVIAIEPFCTSGNGLVKDSGKALIFRWINDRPTRLIESRKILEMARDKFNRLPFAKRWIQKGFSLLKVELSLKELEAVNALYGYKPLREVSGKPVAQSEHSLIVKEKPIVTTILQ
;
A
#
# COMPACT_ATOMS: atom_id res chain seq x y z
N MET A 1 -9.87 19.10 12.79
CA MET A 1 -9.28 19.19 11.45
C MET A 1 -9.97 20.34 10.73
N GLU A 2 -9.22 21.20 10.04
CA GLU A 2 -9.81 22.27 9.23
C GLU A 2 -10.59 21.69 8.05
N GLN A 3 -11.69 22.35 7.65
CA GLN A 3 -12.59 21.84 6.59
C GLN A 3 -11.85 21.62 5.26
N GLU A 4 -10.95 22.53 4.88
CA GLU A 4 -10.16 22.38 3.64
C GLU A 4 -9.28 21.12 3.64
N VAL A 5 -8.71 20.78 4.80
CA VAL A 5 -7.89 19.58 4.97
C VAL A 5 -8.76 18.32 4.89
N LEU A 6 -9.91 18.34 5.56
CA LEU A 6 -10.90 17.26 5.52
C LEU A 6 -11.34 16.97 4.09
N ASP A 7 -11.68 18.01 3.32
CA ASP A 7 -12.12 17.89 1.93
C ASP A 7 -11.05 17.26 1.04
N LYS A 8 -9.76 17.58 1.28
CA LYS A 8 -8.64 16.99 0.53
C LYS A 8 -8.46 15.50 0.83
N TYR A 9 -8.56 15.07 2.09
CA TYR A 9 -8.55 13.64 2.44
C TYR A 9 -9.74 12.89 1.84
N ILE A 10 -10.95 13.45 1.94
CA ILE A 10 -12.15 12.84 1.35
C ILE A 10 -12.01 12.74 -0.17
N LYS A 11 -11.52 13.80 -0.83
CA LYS A 11 -11.29 13.79 -2.29
C LYS A 11 -10.25 12.76 -2.70
N ALA A 12 -9.11 12.69 -2.00
CA ALA A 12 -8.08 11.71 -2.27
C ALA A 12 -8.62 10.28 -2.10
N GLY A 13 -9.35 10.01 -1.00
CA GLY A 13 -9.95 8.71 -0.74
C GLY A 13 -10.99 8.29 -1.79
N LYS A 14 -11.88 9.20 -2.20
CA LYS A 14 -12.87 8.93 -3.27
C LYS A 14 -12.20 8.59 -4.59
N ILE A 15 -11.14 9.31 -4.96
CA ILE A 15 -10.39 9.03 -6.19
C ILE A 15 -9.67 7.67 -6.04
N ALA A 16 -9.05 7.38 -4.90
CA ALA A 16 -8.38 6.10 -4.66
C ALA A 16 -9.37 4.93 -4.80
N ALA A 17 -10.57 5.04 -4.24
CA ALA A 17 -11.62 4.04 -4.35
C ALA A 17 -12.09 3.82 -5.81
N GLN A 18 -12.31 4.90 -6.57
CA GLN A 18 -12.66 4.81 -8.00
C GLN A 18 -11.54 4.13 -8.81
N VAL A 19 -10.28 4.45 -8.50
CA VAL A 19 -9.12 3.86 -9.17
C VAL A 19 -8.94 2.41 -8.79
N LEU A 20 -9.17 2.04 -7.53
CA LEU A 20 -9.12 0.66 -7.06
C LEU A 20 -10.17 -0.19 -7.79
N GLU A 21 -11.42 0.25 -7.87
CA GLU A 21 -12.47 -0.46 -8.60
C GLU A 21 -12.12 -0.63 -10.08
N TYR A 22 -11.64 0.44 -10.72
CA TYR A 22 -11.13 0.39 -12.08
C TYR A 22 -10.01 -0.64 -12.24
N GLY A 23 -9.00 -0.59 -11.37
CA GLY A 23 -7.85 -1.50 -11.36
C GLY A 23 -8.26 -2.96 -11.16
N CYS A 24 -9.14 -3.25 -10.20
CA CYS A 24 -9.72 -4.58 -10.01
C CYS A 24 -10.43 -5.09 -11.26
N GLY A 25 -11.13 -4.22 -12.01
CA GLY A 25 -11.80 -4.57 -13.26
C GLY A 25 -10.85 -4.93 -14.42
N LEU A 26 -9.56 -4.55 -14.33
CA LEU A 26 -8.52 -4.92 -15.30
C LEU A 26 -7.89 -6.29 -14.98
N VAL A 27 -8.06 -6.81 -13.77
CA VAL A 27 -7.48 -8.08 -13.35
C VAL A 27 -8.20 -9.23 -14.05
N LYS A 28 -7.62 -9.70 -15.15
CA LYS A 28 -8.12 -10.80 -15.97
C LYS A 28 -6.98 -11.72 -16.36
N LYS A 29 -7.29 -13.00 -16.57
CA LYS A 29 -6.33 -14.00 -17.04
C LYS A 29 -5.61 -13.51 -18.31
N ASP A 30 -4.32 -13.80 -18.39
CA ASP A 30 -3.39 -13.49 -19.48
C ASP A 30 -3.10 -11.99 -19.71
N VAL A 31 -3.68 -11.09 -18.92
CA VAL A 31 -3.35 -9.66 -18.94
C VAL A 31 -1.97 -9.42 -18.32
N LEU A 32 -1.17 -8.55 -18.93
CA LEU A 32 0.12 -8.13 -18.41
C LEU A 32 -0.04 -7.29 -17.15
N VAL A 33 0.72 -7.62 -16.11
CA VAL A 33 0.68 -6.86 -14.86
C VAL A 33 1.16 -5.42 -15.06
N LEU A 34 2.13 -5.22 -15.94
CA LEU A 34 2.60 -3.89 -16.36
C LEU A 34 1.47 -3.06 -16.96
N GLU A 35 0.63 -3.65 -17.81
CA GLU A 35 -0.50 -2.96 -18.44
C GLU A 35 -1.52 -2.50 -17.39
N ILE A 36 -1.81 -3.33 -16.38
CA ILE A 36 -2.70 -2.96 -15.27
C ILE A 36 -2.10 -1.74 -14.51
N ALA A 37 -0.81 -1.79 -14.18
CA ALA A 37 -0.14 -0.72 -13.45
C ALA A 37 -0.13 0.62 -14.22
N GLU A 38 0.14 0.58 -15.53
CA GLU A 38 0.16 1.77 -16.38
C GLU A 38 -1.23 2.38 -16.57
N ASN A 39 -2.26 1.55 -16.71
CA ASN A 39 -3.64 2.02 -16.78
C ASN A 39 -4.10 2.67 -15.47
N ILE A 40 -3.72 2.10 -14.32
CA ILE A 40 -4.00 2.69 -13.01
C ILE A 40 -3.30 4.05 -12.84
N ASP A 41 -2.00 4.14 -13.16
CA ASP A 41 -1.27 5.42 -13.14
C ASP A 41 -1.98 6.49 -13.98
N LYS A 42 -2.38 6.11 -15.21
CA LYS A 42 -3.09 7.01 -16.13
C LYS A 42 -4.42 7.46 -15.55
N LYS A 43 -5.20 6.53 -14.97
CA LYS A 43 -6.50 6.84 -14.38
C LYS A 43 -6.40 7.85 -13.23
N ILE A 44 -5.38 7.72 -12.38
CA ILE A 44 -5.14 8.68 -11.29
C ILE A 44 -4.92 10.09 -11.85
N LEU A 45 -4.14 10.23 -12.93
CA LEU A 45 -3.88 11.50 -13.58
C LEU A 45 -5.12 12.08 -14.27
N GLU A 46 -5.93 11.25 -14.94
CA GLU A 46 -7.20 11.65 -15.57
C GLU A 46 -8.18 12.24 -14.54
N LEU A 47 -8.19 11.70 -13.31
CA LEU A 47 -8.98 12.20 -12.19
C LEU A 47 -8.36 13.42 -11.48
N LYS A 48 -7.33 14.03 -12.08
CA LYS A 48 -6.63 15.23 -11.59
C LYS A 48 -6.02 15.05 -10.20
N ALA A 49 -5.53 13.84 -9.90
CA ALA A 49 -4.77 13.53 -8.71
C ALA A 49 -3.38 13.00 -9.07
N ARG A 50 -2.60 12.62 -8.06
CA ARG A 50 -1.27 12.03 -8.21
C ARG A 50 -1.16 10.75 -7.38
N PRO A 51 -0.34 9.77 -7.79
CA PRO A 51 -0.10 8.59 -6.96
C PRO A 51 0.58 8.98 -5.64
N ALA A 52 0.04 8.51 -4.51
CA ALA A 52 0.72 8.60 -3.21
C ALA A 52 1.89 7.61 -3.11
N PHE A 53 1.79 6.50 -3.82
CA PHE A 53 2.85 5.52 -4.02
C PHE A 53 2.55 4.75 -5.31
N PRO A 54 3.51 3.97 -5.85
CA PRO A 54 3.25 3.16 -7.03
C PRO A 54 2.25 2.06 -6.72
N VAL A 55 1.25 1.85 -7.57
CA VAL A 55 0.26 0.78 -7.35
C VAL A 55 0.94 -0.55 -7.08
N ASN A 56 0.59 -1.18 -5.98
CA ASN A 56 1.11 -2.48 -5.60
C ASN A 56 0.22 -3.56 -6.26
N ILE A 57 0.83 -4.50 -6.99
CA ILE A 57 0.11 -5.61 -7.64
C ILE A 57 0.73 -6.93 -7.20
N SER A 58 0.45 -7.32 -5.96
CA SER A 58 1.11 -8.46 -5.33
C SER A 58 0.32 -9.75 -5.54
N ILE A 59 0.95 -10.77 -6.11
CA ILE A 59 0.29 -12.01 -6.57
C ILE A 59 0.62 -13.18 -5.64
N ASN A 60 -0.41 -13.94 -5.24
CA ASN A 60 -0.33 -15.15 -4.43
C ASN A 60 0.34 -14.92 -3.06
N ASP A 61 1.48 -15.57 -2.81
CA ASP A 61 2.23 -15.51 -1.54
C ASP A 61 2.93 -14.17 -1.32
N MET A 62 3.09 -13.38 -2.38
CA MET A 62 3.57 -12.02 -2.26
C MET A 62 2.49 -11.17 -1.60
N ALA A 63 2.79 -10.63 -0.42
CA ALA A 63 1.86 -9.84 0.40
C ALA A 63 1.77 -8.39 -0.09
N ALA A 64 2.91 -7.71 -0.21
CA ALA A 64 2.97 -6.28 -0.51
C ALA A 64 4.31 -5.89 -1.19
N HIS A 65 4.46 -4.61 -1.52
CA HIS A 65 5.67 -3.96 -2.04
C HIS A 65 6.14 -4.43 -3.42
N TRP A 66 5.25 -5.01 -4.23
CA TRP A 66 5.60 -5.39 -5.59
C TRP A 66 4.92 -4.55 -6.63
N HIS A 67 5.73 -4.15 -7.60
CA HIS A 67 5.37 -3.28 -8.69
C HIS A 67 6.11 -3.76 -9.96
N PRO A 68 5.48 -3.79 -11.14
CA PRO A 68 6.15 -4.27 -12.34
C PRO A 68 7.28 -3.33 -12.78
N ALA A 69 8.38 -3.91 -13.27
CA ALA A 69 9.45 -3.16 -13.95
C ALA A 69 9.01 -2.73 -15.37
N LEU A 70 9.74 -1.79 -15.98
CA LEU A 70 9.40 -1.21 -17.30
C LEU A 70 9.25 -2.23 -18.44
N ASN A 71 9.96 -3.36 -18.37
CA ASN A 71 9.91 -4.44 -19.37
C ASN A 71 9.42 -5.76 -18.76
N ASP A 72 8.67 -5.67 -17.66
CA ASP A 72 8.12 -6.85 -17.00
C ASP A 72 7.12 -7.57 -17.89
N LYS A 73 7.19 -8.90 -17.92
CA LYS A 73 6.35 -9.76 -18.77
C LYS A 73 5.44 -10.68 -17.94
N ALA A 74 5.31 -10.43 -16.63
CA ALA A 74 4.40 -11.20 -15.80
C ALA A 74 2.97 -10.99 -16.29
N THR A 75 2.24 -12.09 -16.41
CA THR A 75 0.82 -12.11 -16.73
C THR A 75 0.04 -12.71 -15.56
N ILE A 76 -1.21 -12.27 -15.41
CA ILE A 76 -2.15 -12.85 -14.45
C ILE A 76 -2.54 -14.25 -14.92
N LYS A 77 -2.55 -15.22 -13.99
CA LYS A 77 -2.88 -16.62 -14.27
C LYS A 77 -4.20 -17.02 -13.64
N GLU A 78 -4.75 -18.12 -14.14
CA GLU A 78 -5.90 -18.77 -13.53
C GLU A 78 -5.60 -19.13 -12.07
N GLY A 79 -6.54 -18.86 -11.16
CA GLY A 79 -6.38 -19.12 -9.73
C GLY A 79 -5.53 -18.12 -8.94
N ASP A 80 -4.94 -17.11 -9.57
CA ASP A 80 -4.13 -16.11 -8.86
C ASP A 80 -4.96 -15.28 -7.87
N TYR A 81 -4.35 -15.01 -6.70
CA TYR A 81 -4.82 -14.03 -5.71
C TYR A 81 -4.06 -12.72 -5.93
N VAL A 82 -4.71 -11.76 -6.59
CA VAL A 82 -4.09 -10.50 -7.01
C VAL A 82 -4.52 -9.40 -6.05
N LYS A 83 -3.59 -8.92 -5.23
CA LYS A 83 -3.81 -7.76 -4.36
C LYS A 83 -3.50 -6.50 -5.15
N ILE A 84 -4.51 -5.67 -5.38
CA ILE A 84 -4.37 -4.34 -5.95
C ILE A 84 -4.44 -3.35 -4.81
N ASP A 85 -3.38 -2.59 -4.63
CA ASP A 85 -3.22 -1.62 -3.55
C ASP A 85 -2.82 -0.27 -4.16
N VAL A 86 -3.66 0.73 -3.90
CA VAL A 86 -3.72 2.02 -4.59
C VAL A 86 -3.64 3.17 -3.60
N GLY A 87 -2.55 3.92 -3.72
CA GLY A 87 -2.38 5.20 -3.05
C GLY A 87 -2.62 6.37 -3.98
N VAL A 88 -3.49 7.30 -3.59
CA VAL A 88 -3.72 8.57 -4.28
C VAL A 88 -3.52 9.73 -3.32
N HIS A 89 -2.97 10.85 -3.79
CA HIS A 89 -2.95 12.07 -3.01
C HIS A 89 -3.49 13.29 -3.76
N VAL A 90 -4.03 14.24 -2.98
CA VAL A 90 -4.36 15.61 -3.40
C VAL A 90 -3.59 16.55 -2.48
N ASP A 91 -2.67 17.34 -3.02
CA ASP A 91 -1.81 18.27 -2.25
C ASP A 91 -1.06 17.62 -1.06
N GLY A 92 -0.73 16.33 -1.19
CA GLY A 92 -0.06 15.53 -0.17
C GLY A 92 -0.99 14.82 0.82
N TYR A 93 -2.30 15.07 0.79
CA TYR A 93 -3.29 14.35 1.61
C TYR A 93 -3.69 13.05 0.92
N ILE A 94 -3.57 11.92 1.63
CA ILE A 94 -3.52 10.58 1.05
C ILE A 94 -4.86 9.84 1.25
N GLY A 95 -5.30 9.14 0.20
CA GLY A 95 -6.23 8.04 0.28
C GLY A 95 -5.50 6.75 -0.08
N ASP A 96 -5.55 5.80 0.84
CA ASP A 96 -4.90 4.49 0.78
C ASP A 96 -5.95 3.37 0.86
N THR A 97 -5.91 2.43 -0.07
CA THR A 97 -6.93 1.38 -0.18
C THR A 97 -6.46 0.23 -1.07
N ALA A 98 -6.88 -0.97 -0.69
CA ALA A 98 -6.50 -2.20 -1.34
C ALA A 98 -7.62 -3.24 -1.35
N LYS A 99 -7.56 -4.13 -2.33
CA LYS A 99 -8.48 -5.26 -2.45
C LYS A 99 -7.82 -6.44 -3.15
N THR A 100 -8.19 -7.64 -2.72
CA THR A 100 -7.80 -8.88 -3.41
C THR A 100 -8.84 -9.30 -4.44
N VAL A 101 -8.40 -9.54 -5.67
CA VAL A 101 -9.17 -10.18 -6.74
C VAL A 101 -8.62 -11.59 -6.95
N ARG A 102 -9.49 -12.59 -6.80
CA ARG A 102 -9.16 -13.98 -7.13
C ARG A 102 -9.76 -14.34 -8.48
N ILE A 103 -8.93 -14.77 -9.43
CA ILE A 103 -9.38 -15.11 -10.80
C ILE A 103 -10.38 -16.26 -10.79
N ALA A 104 -10.18 -17.26 -9.93
CA ALA A 104 -11.08 -18.42 -9.77
C ALA A 104 -12.36 -18.13 -8.96
N GLY A 105 -12.70 -16.86 -8.73
CA GLY A 105 -13.83 -16.44 -7.90
C GLY A 105 -13.48 -16.36 -6.41
N LYS A 106 -14.23 -15.52 -5.70
CA LYS A 106 -14.01 -15.19 -4.29
C LYS A 106 -14.22 -16.41 -3.38
N ASP A 107 -13.30 -16.63 -2.45
CA ASP A 107 -13.33 -17.70 -1.45
C ASP A 107 -13.22 -17.16 -0.01
N ASP A 108 -13.20 -18.08 0.96
CA ASP A 108 -13.14 -17.76 2.38
C ASP A 108 -11.88 -16.97 2.76
N LEU A 109 -10.75 -17.12 2.05
CA LEU A 109 -9.54 -16.36 2.33
C LEU A 109 -9.73 -14.87 1.99
N VAL A 110 -10.33 -14.58 0.83
CA VAL A 110 -10.66 -13.19 0.44
C VAL A 110 -11.73 -12.62 1.37
N ILE A 111 -12.79 -13.38 1.66
CA ILE A 111 -13.87 -12.98 2.58
C ILE A 111 -13.30 -12.67 3.97
N CYS A 112 -12.36 -13.48 4.46
CA CYS A 112 -11.73 -13.28 5.76
C CYS A 112 -11.04 -11.91 5.83
N SER A 113 -10.23 -11.55 4.82
CA SER A 113 -9.55 -10.23 4.81
C SER A 113 -10.56 -9.06 4.84
N GLU A 114 -11.68 -9.18 4.12
CA GLU A 114 -12.72 -8.16 4.12
C GLU A 114 -13.46 -8.08 5.46
N LYS A 115 -13.73 -9.23 6.09
CA LYS A 115 -14.41 -9.29 7.39
C LYS A 115 -13.53 -8.78 8.53
N MET A 116 -12.23 -9.06 8.48
CA MET A 116 -11.24 -8.46 9.38
C MET A 116 -11.31 -6.93 9.30
N LEU A 117 -11.36 -6.37 8.09
CA LEU A 117 -11.43 -4.92 7.87
C LEU A 117 -12.76 -4.34 8.36
N GLU A 118 -13.87 -4.98 7.97
CA GLU A 118 -15.23 -4.56 8.33
C GLU A 118 -15.40 -4.51 9.86
N ASN A 119 -14.96 -5.55 10.56
CA ASN A 119 -15.08 -5.65 12.01
C ASN A 119 -14.15 -4.67 12.73
N ALA A 120 -12.92 -4.46 12.23
CA ALA A 120 -12.02 -3.45 12.76
C ALA A 120 -12.63 -2.04 12.66
N ILE A 121 -13.15 -1.66 11.49
CA ILE A 121 -13.77 -0.34 11.28
C ILE A 121 -14.96 -0.10 12.21
N LYS A 122 -15.79 -1.13 12.49
CA LYS A 122 -16.96 -1.01 13.38
C LYS A 122 -16.62 -0.58 14.80
N ILE A 123 -15.45 -0.95 15.31
CA ILE A 123 -15.04 -0.63 16.69
C ILE A 123 -14.22 0.66 16.78
N ILE A 124 -13.75 1.19 15.65
CA ILE A 124 -12.91 2.38 15.62
C ILE A 124 -13.75 3.61 15.93
N LYS A 125 -13.32 4.32 16.97
CA LYS A 125 -13.75 5.67 17.32
C LYS A 125 -12.63 6.36 18.10
N THR A 126 -12.80 7.63 18.43
CA THR A 126 -11.90 8.32 19.36
C THR A 126 -11.80 7.51 20.66
N GLY A 127 -10.57 7.30 21.14
CA GLY A 127 -10.29 6.55 22.36
C GLY A 127 -10.15 5.04 22.19
N THR A 128 -10.54 4.45 21.04
CA THR A 128 -10.28 3.03 20.75
C THR A 128 -8.79 2.78 20.79
N THR A 129 -8.36 1.73 21.48
CA THR A 129 -6.94 1.38 21.58
C THR A 129 -6.47 0.59 20.37
N VAL A 130 -5.21 0.79 20.00
CA VAL A 130 -4.56 0.03 18.93
C VAL A 130 -4.57 -1.48 19.20
N GLY A 131 -4.42 -1.88 20.47
CA GLY A 131 -4.49 -3.29 20.88
C GLY A 131 -5.85 -3.92 20.64
N GLU A 132 -6.96 -3.20 20.89
CA GLU A 132 -8.33 -3.67 20.62
C GLU A 132 -8.59 -3.89 19.12
N ILE A 133 -8.02 -3.03 18.26
CA ILE A 133 -8.09 -3.20 16.81
C ILE A 133 -7.38 -4.48 16.38
N GLY A 134 -6.14 -4.68 16.85
CA GLY A 134 -5.39 -5.90 16.56
C GLY A 134 -6.07 -7.17 17.06
N GLU A 135 -6.66 -7.14 18.26
CA GLU A 135 -7.44 -8.25 18.82
C GLU A 135 -8.68 -8.57 17.97
N THR A 136 -9.39 -7.54 17.51
CA THR A 136 -10.58 -7.72 16.65
C THR A 136 -10.22 -8.36 15.31
N ILE A 137 -9.13 -7.90 14.70
CA ILE A 137 -8.60 -8.45 13.45
C ILE A 137 -8.18 -9.92 13.64
N GLU A 138 -7.42 -10.21 14.70
CA GLU A 138 -6.92 -11.55 14.99
C GLU A 138 -8.06 -12.56 15.26
N ASN A 139 -9.03 -12.16 16.08
CA ASN A 139 -10.17 -13.02 16.41
C ASN A 139 -11.01 -13.31 15.17
N THR A 140 -11.26 -12.30 14.33
CA THR A 140 -11.97 -12.50 13.06
C THR A 140 -11.22 -13.49 12.16
N ALA A 141 -9.88 -13.38 12.03
CA ALA A 141 -9.11 -14.32 11.23
C ALA A 141 -9.22 -15.78 11.73
N LYS A 142 -9.17 -15.97 13.05
CA LYS A 142 -9.30 -17.27 13.71
C LYS A 142 -10.66 -17.92 13.47
N GLU A 143 -11.75 -17.14 13.46
CA GLU A 143 -13.11 -17.64 13.17
C GLU A 143 -13.22 -18.26 11.77
N PHE A 144 -12.46 -17.72 10.81
CA PHE A 144 -12.38 -18.27 9.44
C PHE A 144 -11.32 -19.38 9.29
N GLY A 145 -10.59 -19.73 10.35
CA GLY A 145 -9.53 -20.75 10.31
C GLY A 145 -8.25 -20.30 9.59
N PHE A 146 -8.00 -18.99 9.51
CA PHE A 146 -6.81 -18.41 8.88
C PHE A 146 -5.93 -17.65 9.86
N ASN A 147 -4.74 -17.27 9.40
CA ASN A 147 -3.77 -16.51 10.17
C ASN A 147 -3.64 -15.09 9.63
N PRO A 148 -3.68 -14.05 10.49
CA PRO A 148 -3.26 -12.71 10.09
C PRO A 148 -1.74 -12.68 9.86
N ILE A 149 -1.27 -11.83 8.94
CA ILE A 149 0.16 -11.54 8.84
C ILE A 149 0.58 -10.64 10.01
N ARG A 150 1.39 -11.16 10.94
CA ARG A 150 1.70 -10.47 12.20
C ARG A 150 2.72 -9.34 12.10
N ASN A 151 3.56 -9.35 11.07
CA ASN A 151 4.62 -8.36 10.87
C ASN A 151 4.36 -7.43 9.67
N LEU A 152 3.10 -7.30 9.27
CA LEU A 152 2.61 -6.32 8.31
C LEU A 152 1.32 -5.73 8.89
N THR A 153 1.20 -4.40 8.90
CA THR A 153 0.30 -3.66 9.78
C THR A 153 -0.19 -2.41 9.08
N GLY A 154 -1.41 -1.98 9.38
CA GLY A 154 -1.86 -0.64 9.01
C GLY A 154 -1.05 0.47 9.68
N HIS A 155 -1.36 1.71 9.36
CA HIS A 155 -0.53 2.84 9.77
C HIS A 155 -1.28 4.17 9.77
N SER A 156 -0.75 5.18 10.48
CA SER A 156 -1.18 6.56 10.31
C SER A 156 -0.72 7.15 8.99
N LEU A 157 -1.56 7.98 8.38
CA LEU A 157 -1.30 8.74 7.16
C LEU A 157 -1.07 10.22 7.48
N GLY A 158 0.03 10.77 6.96
CA GLY A 158 0.42 12.17 7.09
C GLY A 158 0.45 12.88 5.74
N LYS A 159 0.59 14.21 5.76
CA LYS A 159 0.76 14.99 4.54
C LYS A 159 2.12 14.66 3.90
N TYR A 160 2.09 14.12 2.68
CA TYR A 160 3.25 13.57 1.96
C TYR A 160 3.95 12.41 2.69
N ASP A 161 3.30 11.76 3.65
CA ASP A 161 3.91 10.64 4.40
C ASP A 161 2.91 9.49 4.54
N VAL A 162 3.14 8.41 3.80
CA VAL A 162 2.30 7.20 3.85
C VAL A 162 2.43 6.53 5.21
N HIS A 163 3.60 6.58 5.86
CA HIS A 163 3.84 5.90 7.15
C HIS A 163 4.20 6.93 8.23
N ALA A 164 3.20 7.64 8.75
CA ALA A 164 3.39 8.79 9.65
C ALA A 164 3.70 8.43 11.12
N GLY A 165 4.08 7.18 11.41
CA GLY A 165 4.69 6.76 12.67
C GLY A 165 3.85 5.84 13.55
N LEU A 166 2.53 5.95 13.56
CA LEU A 166 1.65 4.99 14.25
C LEU A 166 1.48 3.74 13.39
N THR A 167 1.50 2.56 14.01
CA THR A 167 1.16 1.27 13.37
C THR A 167 -0.10 0.69 13.98
N ILE A 168 -0.91 0.04 13.15
CA ILE A 168 -2.16 -0.63 13.51
C ILE A 168 -2.00 -2.13 13.25
N PRO A 169 -1.73 -2.95 14.28
CA PRO A 169 -1.35 -4.33 14.11
C PRO A 169 -2.52 -5.19 13.64
N ASN A 170 -2.20 -6.28 12.93
CA ASN A 170 -3.15 -7.32 12.54
C ASN A 170 -3.28 -8.44 13.59
N ILE A 171 -2.55 -8.33 14.71
CA ILE A 171 -2.63 -9.22 15.86
C ILE A 171 -2.78 -8.42 17.15
N LYS A 172 -3.35 -9.05 18.18
CA LYS A 172 -3.39 -8.46 19.51
C LYS A 172 -1.96 -8.13 19.98
N ASN A 173 -1.80 -6.94 20.55
CA ASN A 173 -0.59 -6.54 21.25
C ASN A 173 -0.93 -5.72 22.50
N ASP A 174 0.09 -5.40 23.29
CA ASP A 174 -0.09 -4.65 24.55
C ASP A 174 -0.14 -3.13 24.36
N SER A 175 -0.28 -2.64 23.11
CA SER A 175 -0.33 -1.20 22.84
C SER A 175 -1.51 -0.55 23.55
N LYS A 176 -1.20 0.45 24.39
CA LYS A 176 -2.18 1.29 25.08
C LYS A 176 -2.45 2.61 24.35
N TYR A 177 -1.90 2.77 23.15
CA TYR A 177 -2.15 3.96 22.34
C TYR A 177 -3.64 4.05 22.01
N GLN A 178 -4.26 5.18 22.36
CA GLN A 178 -5.64 5.49 22.04
C GLN A 178 -5.68 6.38 20.80
N LEU A 179 -6.51 6.01 19.82
CA LEU A 179 -6.72 6.82 18.63
C LEU A 179 -7.27 8.19 19.03
N ARG A 180 -6.65 9.24 18.51
CA ARG A 180 -7.07 10.63 18.79
C ARG A 180 -8.00 11.12 17.70
N GLU A 181 -8.89 12.05 18.07
CA GLU A 181 -9.75 12.69 17.08
C GLU A 181 -8.90 13.32 15.96
N ASP A 182 -9.40 13.22 14.72
CA ASP A 182 -8.77 13.72 13.49
C ASP A 182 -7.50 13.00 13.03
N GLU A 183 -7.08 11.92 13.70
CA GLU A 183 -6.05 11.05 13.14
C GLU A 183 -6.54 10.40 11.86
N VAL A 184 -5.67 10.37 10.85
CA VAL A 184 -5.95 9.66 9.60
C VAL A 184 -5.14 8.38 9.61
N ILE A 185 -5.83 7.25 9.43
CA ILE A 185 -5.21 5.93 9.49
C ILE A 185 -5.67 5.07 8.32
N ALA A 186 -4.80 4.18 7.88
CA ALA A 186 -5.08 3.07 7.00
C ALA A 186 -5.18 1.78 7.83
N ILE A 187 -6.27 1.03 7.64
CA ILE A 187 -6.49 -0.28 8.25
C ILE A 187 -6.36 -1.31 7.14
N GLU A 188 -5.33 -2.15 7.19
CA GLU A 188 -4.99 -3.14 6.15
C GLU A 188 -4.73 -4.53 6.73
N PRO A 189 -5.78 -5.29 7.02
CA PRO A 189 -5.66 -6.70 7.32
C PRO A 189 -5.13 -7.51 6.13
N PHE A 190 -4.05 -8.25 6.41
CA PHE A 190 -3.56 -9.33 5.55
C PHE A 190 -3.86 -10.68 6.19
N CYS A 191 -4.43 -11.57 5.40
CA CYS A 191 -4.85 -12.90 5.81
C CYS A 191 -4.17 -13.98 4.96
N THR A 192 -3.82 -15.11 5.56
CA THR A 192 -3.22 -16.25 4.87
C THR A 192 -3.59 -17.59 5.52
N SER A 193 -3.55 -18.65 4.71
CA SER A 193 -3.53 -20.05 5.22
C SER A 193 -2.12 -20.53 5.59
N GLY A 194 -1.10 -19.69 5.42
CA GLY A 194 0.29 -19.96 5.77
C GLY A 194 0.63 -19.64 7.23
N ASN A 195 1.90 -19.32 7.45
CA ASN A 195 2.48 -19.10 8.79
C ASN A 195 2.14 -17.74 9.40
N GLY A 196 1.47 -16.84 8.67
CA GLY A 196 1.16 -15.51 9.16
C GLY A 196 2.39 -14.60 9.30
N LEU A 197 3.44 -14.80 8.49
CA LEU A 197 4.69 -14.04 8.54
C LEU A 197 5.19 -13.74 7.13
N VAL A 198 5.66 -12.52 6.90
CA VAL A 198 6.31 -12.14 5.65
C VAL A 198 7.81 -11.88 5.82
N LYS A 199 8.56 -12.04 4.73
CA LYS A 199 9.99 -11.69 4.63
C LYS A 199 10.27 -10.92 3.34
N ASP A 200 11.33 -10.12 3.37
CA ASP A 200 11.91 -9.53 2.18
C ASP A 200 12.19 -10.58 1.10
N SER A 201 11.91 -10.23 -0.14
CA SER A 201 12.22 -11.06 -1.31
C SER A 201 12.63 -10.21 -2.51
N GLY A 202 13.57 -10.72 -3.31
CA GLY A 202 13.98 -10.08 -4.57
C GLY A 202 14.64 -8.71 -4.39
N LYS A 203 14.49 -7.86 -5.40
CA LYS A 203 15.04 -6.50 -5.45
C LYS A 203 13.93 -5.47 -5.19
N ALA A 204 14.29 -4.35 -4.58
CA ALA A 204 13.39 -3.21 -4.47
C ALA A 204 13.11 -2.61 -5.85
N LEU A 205 11.82 -2.34 -6.10
CA LEU A 205 11.35 -1.60 -7.28
C LEU A 205 10.63 -0.31 -6.89
N ILE A 206 10.40 -0.11 -5.59
CA ILE A 206 9.79 1.04 -4.97
C ILE A 206 10.82 1.67 -4.04
N PHE A 207 10.98 2.98 -4.11
CA PHE A 207 11.98 3.73 -3.34
C PHE A 207 11.33 4.95 -2.70
N ARG A 208 11.89 5.44 -1.60
CA ARG A 208 11.48 6.69 -0.96
C ARG A 208 12.70 7.55 -0.66
N TRP A 209 12.56 8.85 -0.84
CA TRP A 209 13.56 9.83 -0.40
C TRP A 209 13.59 9.94 1.11
N ILE A 210 14.80 9.88 1.68
CA ILE A 210 15.01 9.98 3.14
C ILE A 210 15.69 11.31 3.49
N ASN A 211 16.80 11.63 2.82
CA ASN A 211 17.56 12.85 3.04
C ASN A 211 18.53 13.09 1.87
N ASP A 212 19.02 14.32 1.76
CA ASP A 212 20.05 14.66 0.78
C ASP A 212 21.44 14.26 1.27
N ARG A 213 22.20 13.57 0.41
CA ARG A 213 23.57 13.13 0.69
C ARG A 213 24.48 13.40 -0.51
N PRO A 214 25.78 13.64 -0.27
CA PRO A 214 26.76 13.67 -1.34
C PRO A 214 26.82 12.33 -2.07
N THR A 215 26.84 12.36 -3.41
CA THR A 215 27.01 11.17 -4.27
C THR A 215 28.09 11.42 -5.30
N ARG A 216 28.74 10.36 -5.80
CA ARG A 216 29.73 10.45 -6.87
C ARG A 216 29.08 10.61 -8.23
N LEU A 217 28.09 9.76 -8.55
CA LEU A 217 27.50 9.73 -9.89
C LEU A 217 26.61 10.94 -10.15
N ILE A 218 26.69 11.49 -11.36
CA ILE A 218 25.83 12.59 -11.81
C ILE A 218 24.38 12.14 -11.84
N GLU A 219 24.14 10.91 -12.30
CA GLU A 219 22.82 10.29 -12.36
C GLU A 219 22.20 10.12 -10.97
N SER A 220 22.98 9.74 -9.95
CA SER A 220 22.51 9.69 -8.56
C SER A 220 22.04 11.05 -8.06
N ARG A 221 22.78 12.13 -8.36
CA ARG A 221 22.36 13.50 -8.00
C ARG A 221 21.04 13.88 -8.65
N LYS A 222 20.89 13.59 -9.95
CA LYS A 222 19.65 13.86 -10.70
C LYS A 222 18.46 13.05 -10.19
N ILE A 223 18.67 11.77 -9.86
CA ILE A 223 17.62 10.92 -9.29
C ILE A 223 17.22 11.42 -7.91
N LEU A 224 18.19 11.82 -7.08
CA LEU A 224 17.94 12.34 -5.74
C LEU A 224 17.17 13.66 -5.76
N GLU A 225 17.55 14.59 -6.63
CA GLU A 225 16.83 15.84 -6.87
C GLU A 225 15.39 15.58 -7.33
N MET A 226 15.21 14.69 -8.31
CA MET A 226 13.87 14.28 -8.75
C MET A 226 13.06 13.64 -7.60
N ALA A 227 13.70 12.82 -6.77
CA ALA A 227 13.04 12.17 -5.65
C ALA A 227 12.51 13.19 -4.64
N ARG A 228 13.35 14.14 -4.24
CA ARG A 228 13.01 15.23 -3.33
C ARG A 228 11.94 16.15 -3.90
N ASP A 229 12.12 16.64 -5.12
CA ASP A 229 11.32 17.75 -5.65
C ASP A 229 9.97 17.30 -6.22
N LYS A 230 9.92 16.08 -6.78
CA LYS A 230 8.69 15.55 -7.40
C LYS A 230 7.87 14.68 -6.45
N PHE A 231 8.52 13.87 -5.63
CA PHE A 231 7.85 12.90 -4.77
C PHE A 231 7.88 13.30 -3.30
N ASN A 232 8.76 14.22 -2.90
CA ASN A 232 8.93 14.61 -1.50
C ASN A 232 9.21 13.34 -0.66
N ARG A 233 8.43 13.08 0.40
CA ARG A 233 8.54 11.86 1.22
C ARG A 233 7.68 10.70 0.72
N LEU A 234 7.01 10.82 -0.42
CA LEU A 234 6.20 9.75 -0.99
C LEU A 234 7.05 8.70 -1.72
N PRO A 235 6.69 7.40 -1.64
CA PRO A 235 7.33 6.37 -2.44
C PRO A 235 7.15 6.58 -3.95
N PHE A 236 8.13 6.13 -4.73
CA PHE A 236 8.10 6.18 -6.19
C PHE A 236 8.68 4.90 -6.81
N ALA A 237 8.19 4.57 -8.00
CA ALA A 237 8.66 3.37 -8.70
C ALA A 237 9.92 3.68 -9.48
N LYS A 238 10.81 2.70 -9.53
CA LYS A 238 11.97 2.71 -10.41
C LYS A 238 11.59 3.01 -11.87
N ARG A 239 10.50 2.42 -12.38
CA ARG A 239 10.06 2.66 -13.77
C ARG A 239 9.67 4.10 -14.06
N TRP A 240 9.29 4.89 -13.05
CA TRP A 240 8.94 6.30 -13.23
C TRP A 240 10.15 7.21 -13.46
N ILE A 241 11.32 6.82 -12.96
CA ILE A 241 12.56 7.61 -13.04
C ILE A 241 13.53 7.08 -14.11
N GLN A 242 13.22 5.94 -14.73
CA GLN A 242 14.10 5.28 -15.69
C GLN A 242 14.13 5.96 -17.07
N LYS A 243 13.11 6.74 -17.42
CA LYS A 243 13.06 7.44 -18.71
C LYS A 243 14.21 8.46 -18.80
N GLY A 244 15.02 8.35 -19.85
CA GLY A 244 16.17 9.25 -20.10
C GLY A 244 17.51 8.79 -19.52
N PHE A 245 17.56 7.61 -18.88
CA PHE A 245 18.80 7.01 -18.37
C PHE A 245 19.01 5.61 -18.95
N SER A 246 20.27 5.16 -19.05
CA SER A 246 20.52 3.75 -19.33
C SER A 246 20.17 2.90 -18.12
N LEU A 247 19.66 1.67 -18.33
CA LEU A 247 19.24 0.78 -17.25
C LEU A 247 20.38 0.52 -16.25
N LEU A 248 21.61 0.33 -16.75
CA LEU A 248 22.79 0.12 -15.90
C LEU A 248 23.08 1.33 -15.00
N LYS A 249 22.97 2.56 -15.52
CA LYS A 249 23.20 3.77 -14.73
C LYS A 249 22.16 3.93 -13.63
N VAL A 250 20.90 3.61 -13.90
CA VAL A 250 19.84 3.63 -12.88
C VAL A 250 20.12 2.62 -11.77
N GLU A 251 20.52 1.39 -12.12
CA GLU A 251 20.87 0.37 -11.14
C GLU A 251 22.04 0.79 -10.23
N LEU A 252 23.11 1.31 -10.81
CA LEU A 252 24.28 1.78 -10.05
C LEU A 252 23.91 2.97 -9.16
N SER A 253 23.09 3.88 -9.67
CA SER A 253 22.68 5.08 -8.93
C SER A 253 21.79 4.74 -7.73
N LEU A 254 20.80 3.85 -7.91
CA LEU A 254 19.93 3.41 -6.82
C LEU A 254 20.73 2.69 -5.73
N LYS A 255 21.66 1.81 -6.11
CA LYS A 255 22.55 1.15 -5.15
C LYS A 255 23.42 2.14 -4.36
N GLU A 256 23.98 3.14 -5.04
CA GLU A 256 24.76 4.19 -4.36
C GLU A 256 23.88 4.95 -3.37
N LEU A 257 22.68 5.38 -3.80
CA LEU A 257 21.76 6.17 -3.00
C LEU A 257 21.22 5.42 -1.77
N GLU A 258 20.96 4.12 -1.90
CA GLU A 258 20.63 3.26 -0.75
C GLU A 258 21.83 3.11 0.19
N ALA A 259 23.04 2.87 -0.35
CA ALA A 259 24.24 2.68 0.48
C ALA A 259 24.59 3.91 1.33
N VAL A 260 24.28 5.11 0.84
CA VAL A 260 24.49 6.36 1.60
C VAL A 260 23.27 6.80 2.41
N ASN A 261 22.21 6.00 2.48
CA ASN A 261 20.94 6.31 3.16
C ASN A 261 20.24 7.59 2.65
N ALA A 262 20.41 7.91 1.36
CA ALA A 262 19.67 8.98 0.70
C ALA A 262 18.30 8.50 0.23
N LEU A 263 18.22 7.24 -0.23
CA LEU A 263 16.98 6.55 -0.55
C LEU A 263 16.81 5.30 0.32
N TYR A 264 15.56 4.91 0.55
CA TYR A 264 15.20 3.61 1.11
C TYR A 264 14.45 2.79 0.06
N GLY A 265 14.90 1.57 -0.21
CA GLY A 265 14.25 0.63 -1.13
C GLY A 265 13.30 -0.32 -0.39
N TYR A 266 12.03 -0.33 -0.81
CA TYR A 266 11.03 -1.29 -0.33
C TYR A 266 11.11 -2.57 -1.16
N LYS A 267 11.53 -3.66 -0.53
CA LYS A 267 11.55 -4.98 -1.16
C LYS A 267 10.16 -5.62 -1.10
N PRO A 268 9.76 -6.38 -2.14
CA PRO A 268 8.58 -7.23 -2.10
C PRO A 268 8.56 -8.13 -0.87
N LEU A 269 7.44 -8.16 -0.17
CA LEU A 269 7.22 -8.99 1.02
C LEU A 269 6.52 -10.28 0.61
N ARG A 270 7.08 -11.44 0.94
CA ARG A 270 6.49 -12.76 0.66
C ARG A 270 6.19 -13.52 1.94
N GLU A 271 5.04 -14.18 1.96
CA GLU A 271 4.64 -15.11 3.00
C GLU A 271 5.63 -16.28 3.07
N VAL A 272 6.11 -16.60 4.27
CA VAL A 272 7.28 -17.48 4.43
C VAL A 272 7.04 -18.94 4.04
N SER A 273 5.80 -19.43 4.10
CA SER A 273 5.41 -20.79 3.71
C SER A 273 5.03 -20.90 2.22
N GLY A 274 4.98 -19.78 1.50
CA GLY A 274 4.58 -19.72 0.09
C GLY A 274 3.07 -19.89 -0.12
N LYS A 275 2.26 -19.72 0.95
CA LYS A 275 0.80 -19.78 0.84
C LYS A 275 0.23 -18.44 0.39
N PRO A 276 -0.92 -18.43 -0.33
CA PRO A 276 -1.53 -17.19 -0.78
C PRO A 276 -1.86 -16.23 0.37
N VAL A 277 -1.81 -14.93 0.05
CA VAL A 277 -2.20 -13.83 0.94
C VAL A 277 -3.33 -13.05 0.30
N ALA A 278 -4.36 -12.74 1.08
CA ALA A 278 -5.39 -11.75 0.76
C ALA A 278 -5.23 -10.50 1.64
N GLN A 279 -5.50 -9.34 1.06
CA GLN A 279 -5.51 -8.02 1.67
C GLN A 279 -6.84 -7.32 1.36
N SER A 280 -7.34 -6.57 2.33
CA SER A 280 -8.38 -5.55 2.15
C SER A 280 -7.97 -4.32 2.96
N GLU A 281 -8.21 -3.12 2.44
CA GLU A 281 -7.78 -1.90 3.13
C GLU A 281 -8.67 -0.69 2.87
N HIS A 282 -8.87 0.11 3.93
CA HIS A 282 -9.46 1.43 3.84
C HIS A 282 -8.71 2.47 4.67
N SER A 283 -8.71 3.69 4.17
CA SER A 283 -8.35 4.90 4.91
C SER A 283 -9.57 5.48 5.61
N LEU A 284 -9.38 5.98 6.81
CA LEU A 284 -10.41 6.66 7.58
C LEU A 284 -9.84 7.80 8.41
N ILE A 285 -10.74 8.71 8.80
CA ILE A 285 -10.47 9.78 9.76
C ILE A 285 -11.18 9.43 11.06
N VAL A 286 -10.42 9.40 12.16
CA VAL A 286 -10.90 9.05 13.50
C VAL A 286 -11.81 10.15 14.03
N LYS A 287 -13.01 9.74 14.43
CA LYS A 287 -14.09 10.54 15.00
C LYS A 287 -14.90 9.65 15.93
N GLU A 288 -15.91 10.19 16.64
CA GLU A 288 -16.89 9.37 17.37
C GLU A 288 -17.60 8.36 16.46
N LYS A 289 -17.85 8.77 15.21
CA LYS A 289 -18.21 7.89 14.09
C LYS A 289 -17.18 8.09 12.98
N PRO A 290 -16.34 7.10 12.67
CA PRO A 290 -15.23 7.28 11.73
C PRO A 290 -15.73 7.66 10.33
N ILE A 291 -14.98 8.53 9.66
CA ILE A 291 -15.24 8.88 8.26
C ILE A 291 -14.33 8.01 7.41
N VAL A 292 -14.87 6.94 6.83
CA VAL A 292 -14.12 6.11 5.88
C VAL A 292 -14.06 6.84 4.53
N THR A 293 -12.86 7.22 4.10
CA THR A 293 -12.69 8.10 2.94
C THR A 293 -12.64 7.33 1.62
N THR A 294 -12.36 6.03 1.67
CA THR A 294 -12.16 5.16 0.50
C THR A 294 -13.32 4.18 0.23
N ILE A 295 -14.52 4.48 0.73
CA ILE A 295 -15.77 3.79 0.32
C ILE A 295 -16.55 4.69 -0.63
N LEU A 296 -16.94 4.18 -1.80
CA LEU A 296 -17.87 4.87 -2.68
C LEU A 296 -19.26 4.80 -2.07
N GLN A 297 -19.84 5.96 -1.78
CA GLN A 297 -21.23 6.13 -1.34
C GLN A 297 -22.17 6.27 -2.54
#